data_AF-A0A401TLN7-F1
#
_entry.id   AF-A0A401TLN7-F1
#
_cell.length_a   1.000
_cell.length_b   1.000
_cell.length_c   1.000
_cell.angle_alpha   90.00
_cell.angle_beta   90.00
_cell.angle_gamma   90.00
#
_symmetry.space_group_name_H-M   'P 1'
#
loop_
_entity.id
_entity.type
_entity.pdbx_description
1 polymer ?
#
loop_
_entity_poly.entity_id
_entity_poly.type
_entity_poly.pdbx_seq_one_letter_code
_entity_poly.pdbx_strand_id
1 'polypeptide(L)'
;FIGSSLLFIHEKGRVNVWMIDFGKTTTLPEGHTLQHNRPWAEGNREDGYLLGLDNLLGIFSATLAQQENAAEPSGEVSERPPVHR
;
A
#
# COMPACT_ATOMS: atom_id res chain seq x y z
N PHE A 1 -6.56 -15.16 7.64
CA PHE A 1 -7.53 -14.12 7.24
C PHE A 1 -7.99 -14.35 5.80
N ILE A 2 -8.71 -15.45 5.56
CA ILE A 2 -9.20 -15.79 4.21
C ILE A 2 -10.52 -15.08 3.96
N GLY A 3 -10.64 -14.41 2.81
CA GLY A 3 -11.87 -13.74 2.37
C GLY A 3 -12.20 -12.44 3.11
N SER A 4 -11.30 -11.94 3.95
CA SER A 4 -11.40 -10.63 4.59
C SER A 4 -10.92 -9.51 3.67
N SER A 5 -11.39 -8.28 3.90
CA SER A 5 -11.02 -7.10 3.13
C SER A 5 -10.48 -5.98 4.02
N LEU A 6 -9.76 -5.03 3.42
CA LEU A 6 -9.47 -3.72 4.01
C LEU A 6 -10.43 -2.68 3.43
N LEU A 7 -11.21 -2.03 4.30
CA LEU A 7 -12.12 -0.95 3.94
C LEU A 7 -11.46 0.40 4.21
N PHE A 8 -11.16 1.14 3.15
CA PHE A 8 -10.63 2.50 3.20
C PHE A 8 -11.80 3.49 3.19
N ILE A 9 -11.86 4.36 4.20
CA ILE A 9 -12.84 5.44 4.28
C ILE A 9 -12.07 6.75 4.40
N HIS A 10 -12.27 7.66 3.45
CA HIS A 10 -11.65 8.98 3.48
C HIS A 10 -12.72 10.07 3.49
N GLU A 11 -12.51 11.06 4.36
CA GLU A 11 -13.27 12.30 4.46
C GLU A 11 -12.25 13.46 4.51
N LYS A 12 -12.68 14.71 4.32
CA LYS A 12 -11.78 15.87 4.38
C LYS A 12 -10.95 15.86 5.67
N GLY A 13 -9.64 15.63 5.54
CA GLY A 13 -8.69 15.61 6.65
C GLY A 13 -8.71 14.35 7.54
N ARG A 14 -9.52 13.33 7.23
CA ARG A 14 -9.58 12.09 8.01
C ARG A 14 -9.57 10.86 7.12
N VAL A 15 -8.69 9.91 7.44
CA VAL A 15 -8.61 8.61 6.78
C VAL A 15 -8.71 7.53 7.85
N ASN A 16 -9.56 6.53 7.61
CA ASN A 16 -9.63 5.33 8.43
C ASN A 16 -9.50 4.09 7.54
N VAL A 17 -8.88 3.05 8.09
CA VAL A 17 -8.76 1.75 7.44
C VAL A 17 -9.21 0.69 8.43
N TRP A 18 -10.14 -0.17 8.00
CA TRP A 18 -10.71 -1.22 8.85
C TRP A 18 -10.59 -2.57 8.19
N MET A 19 -10.33 -3.60 8.97
CA MET A 19 -10.39 -4.98 8.52
C MET A 19 -11.82 -5.50 8.70
N ILE A 20 -12.39 -6.06 7.64
CA ILE A 20 -13.80 -6.50 7.60
C ILE A 20 -13.93 -7.93 7.04
N ASP A 21 -15.15 -8.48 7.11
CA ASP A 21 -15.54 -9.78 6.52
C ASP A 21 -14.79 -11.01 7.07
N PHE A 22 -14.93 -11.25 8.37
CA PHE A 22 -14.31 -12.39 9.06
C PHE A 22 -15.06 -13.72 8.91
N GLY A 23 -16.13 -13.79 8.11
CA GLY A 23 -17.01 -14.96 8.04
C GLY A 23 -16.34 -16.27 7.62
N LYS A 24 -15.19 -16.21 6.96
CA LYS A 24 -14.35 -17.37 6.58
C LYS A 24 -13.02 -17.44 7.36
N THR A 25 -12.80 -16.53 8.30
CA THR A 25 -11.60 -16.54 9.15
C THR A 25 -11.80 -17.55 10.26
N THR A 26 -10.89 -18.52 10.34
CA THR A 26 -10.94 -19.62 11.31
C THR A 26 -9.71 -19.57 12.21
N THR A 27 -9.88 -20.03 13.44
CA THR A 27 -8.76 -20.16 14.38
C THR A 27 -7.86 -21.33 13.98
N LEU A 28 -6.58 -21.22 14.34
CA LEU A 28 -5.64 -22.32 14.21
C LEU A 28 -5.78 -23.28 15.39
N PRO A 29 -5.32 -24.55 15.25
CA PRO A 29 -5.12 -25.42 16.38
C PRO A 29 -4.16 -24.79 17.40
N GLU A 30 -4.28 -25.19 18.67
CA GLU A 30 -3.44 -24.66 19.75
C GLU A 30 -1.95 -24.83 19.44
N GLY A 31 -1.16 -23.82 19.81
CA GLY A 31 0.29 -23.80 19.59
C GLY A 31 0.74 -23.53 18.14
N HIS A 32 -0.19 -23.33 17.20
CA HIS A 32 0.15 -23.04 15.81
C HIS A 32 0.03 -21.55 15.49
N THR A 33 0.93 -21.07 14.63
CA THR A 33 0.95 -19.69 14.13
C THR A 33 1.22 -19.68 12.64
N LEU A 34 0.66 -18.70 11.92
CA LEU A 34 0.99 -18.44 10.52
C LEU A 34 1.99 -17.28 10.42
N GLN A 35 2.79 -17.27 9.36
CA GLN A 35 3.71 -16.17 9.07
C GLN A 35 3.04 -15.06 8.25
N HIS A 36 1.96 -15.37 7.52
CA HIS A 36 1.13 -14.47 6.70
C HIS A 36 1.85 -13.81 5.51
N ASN A 37 3.18 -13.91 5.43
CA ASN A 37 4.04 -13.39 4.37
C ASN A 37 4.67 -14.50 3.50
N ARG A 38 4.32 -15.77 3.75
CA ARG A 38 4.81 -16.91 2.97
C ARG A 38 3.78 -17.32 1.92
N PRO A 39 4.22 -17.86 0.76
CA PRO A 39 3.30 -18.42 -0.21
C PRO A 39 2.42 -19.52 0.40
N TRP A 40 1.14 -19.53 0.02
CA TRP A 40 0.26 -20.65 0.32
C TRP A 40 0.77 -21.91 -0.37
N ALA A 41 0.71 -23.02 0.37
CA ALA A 41 0.87 -24.36 -0.12
C ALA A 41 -0.15 -25.27 0.58
N GLU A 42 -0.58 -26.33 -0.09
CA GLU A 42 -1.49 -27.29 0.52
C GLU A 42 -0.91 -27.82 1.85
N GLY A 43 -1.71 -27.73 2.91
CA GLY A 43 -1.33 -28.13 4.27
C GLY A 43 -0.69 -27.04 5.14
N ASN A 44 -0.08 -25.99 4.58
CA ASN A 44 0.58 -24.94 5.40
C ASN A 44 -0.39 -23.90 5.97
N ARG A 45 -1.58 -23.77 5.38
CA ARG A 45 -2.67 -22.85 5.77
C ARG A 45 -2.30 -21.36 5.73
N GLU A 46 -1.18 -20.99 5.10
CA GLU A 46 -0.79 -19.59 4.90
C GLU A 46 -1.84 -18.85 4.07
N ASP A 47 -2.11 -17.60 4.41
CA ASP A 47 -3.17 -16.81 3.77
C ASP A 47 -2.62 -15.67 2.88
N GLY A 48 -1.32 -15.41 2.94
CA GLY A 48 -0.68 -14.32 2.19
C GLY A 48 -1.16 -12.93 2.59
N TYR A 49 -1.78 -12.75 3.76
CA TYR A 49 -2.38 -11.48 4.14
C TYR A 49 -1.34 -10.35 4.21
N LEU A 50 -0.19 -10.60 4.84
CA LEU A 50 0.89 -9.61 4.92
C LEU A 50 1.59 -9.42 3.57
N LEU A 51 1.70 -10.48 2.75
CA LEU A 51 2.20 -10.35 1.38
C LEU A 51 1.33 -9.36 0.57
N GLY A 52 0.01 -9.47 0.68
CA GLY A 52 -0.93 -8.54 0.03
C GLY A 52 -0.82 -7.11 0.56
N LEU A 53 -0.66 -6.96 1.88
CA LEU A 53 -0.47 -5.65 2.50
C LEU A 53 0.84 -4.98 2.08
N ASP A 54 1.94 -5.71 2.02
CA ASP A 54 3.23 -5.20 1.55
C ASP A 54 3.14 -4.72 0.10
N ASN A 55 2.48 -5.47 -0.76
CA ASN A 55 2.23 -5.07 -2.15
C ASN A 55 1.39 -3.77 -2.21
N LEU A 56 0.35 -3.65 -1.39
CA LEU A 56 -0.50 -2.46 -1.33
C LEU A 56 0.30 -1.23 -0.87
N LEU A 57 1.12 -1.38 0.17
CA LEU A 57 2.02 -0.32 0.63
C LEU A 57 3.04 0.07 -0.44
N GLY A 58 3.57 -0.89 -1.19
CA GLY A 58 4.44 -0.64 -2.32
C GLY A 58 3.78 0.21 -3.41
N ILE A 59 2.53 -0.12 -3.78
CA ILE A 59 1.74 0.63 -4.76
C ILE A 59 1.50 2.08 -4.27
N PHE A 60 1.12 2.26 -3.01
CA PHE A 60 0.92 3.60 -2.45
C PHE A 60 2.22 4.41 -2.44
N SER A 61 3.33 3.80 -2.03
CA SER A 61 4.64 4.47 -2.00
C SER A 61 5.07 4.91 -3.40
N ALA A 62 4.91 4.04 -4.40
CA ALA A 62 5.21 4.36 -5.79
C ALA A 62 4.31 5.49 -6.33
N THR A 63 3.02 5.48 -5.98
CA THR A 63 2.06 6.50 -6.41
C THR A 63 2.37 7.86 -5.78
N LEU A 64 2.76 7.88 -4.50
CA LEU A 64 3.17 9.12 -3.80
C LEU A 64 4.43 9.71 -4.44
N ALA A 65 5.45 8.89 -4.71
CA ALA A 65 6.67 9.34 -5.38
C ALA A 65 6.39 9.91 -6.79
N GLN A 66 5.41 9.36 -7.53
CA GLN A 66 5.00 9.92 -8.82
C GLN A 66 4.32 11.29 -8.69
N GLN A 67 3.53 11.52 -7.63
CA GLN A 67 2.89 12.82 -7.39
C GLN A 67 3.90 13.91 -7.05
N GLU A 68 4.94 13.58 -6.29
CA GLU A 68 6.04 14.51 -5.97
C GLU A 68 6.82 14.90 -7.23
N ASN A 69 7.16 13.93 -8.09
CA ASN A 69 7.87 14.20 -9.34
C ASN A 69 7.04 15.00 -10.36
N ALA A 70 5.70 14.91 -10.30
CA ALA A 70 4.81 15.70 -11.16
C ALA A 70 4.63 17.15 -10.67
N ALA A 71 5.03 17.47 -9.45
CA ALA A 71 4.85 18.78 -8.82
C ALA A 71 6.07 19.72 -8.97
N GLU A 72 7.19 19.24 -9.51
CA GLU A 72 8.36 20.07 -9.87
C GLU A 72 8.16 20.67 -11.28
N PRO A 73 7.90 21.99 -11.42
CA PRO A 73 7.86 22.62 -12.74
C PRO A 73 9.30 22.77 -13.25
N SER A 74 9.54 22.35 -14.49
CA SER A 74 10.75 22.64 -15.24
C SER A 74 11.04 24.15 -15.19
N GLY A 75 12.06 24.53 -14.42
CA GLY A 75 12.51 25.91 -14.33
C GLY A 75 12.84 26.45 -15.71
N GLU A 76 12.15 27.50 -16.13
CA GLU A 76 12.56 28.34 -17.26
C GLU A 76 13.96 28.89 -16.96
N VAL A 77 14.95 28.45 -17.73
CA VAL A 77 16.23 29.13 -17.81
C VAL A 77 15.98 30.44 -18.58
N SER A 78 15.76 31.52 -17.83
CA SER A 78 15.70 32.87 -18.38
C SER A 78 17.10 33.29 -18.82
N GLU A 79 17.44 33.04 -20.10
CA GLU A 79 18.58 33.69 -20.74
C GLU A 79 18.28 35.19 -20.84
N ARG A 80 18.96 35.99 -20.00
CA ARG A 80 18.95 37.46 -20.14
C ARG A 80 19.75 37.82 -21.40
N PRO A 81 19.24 38.72 -22.27
CA PRO A 81 20.01 39.15 -23.43
C PRO A 81 21.21 40.01 -22.99
N PRO A 82 22.30 40.05 -23.79
CA PRO A 82 23.50 40.78 -23.43
C PRO A 82 23.23 42.28 -23.43
N VAL A 83 23.62 42.94 -22.33
CA VAL A 83 23.62 44.40 -22.24
C VAL A 83 24.80 44.91 -23.06
N HIS A 84 24.54 45.50 -24.22
CA HIS A 84 25.54 46.25 -24.96
C HIS A 84 25.97 47.48 -24.16
N ARG A 85 27.28 47.61 -23.91
CA ARG A 85 27.96 48.86 -23.59
C ARG A 85 28.88 49.24 -24.74
#